data_AF-A0A7R9GJ14-F1
#
_entry.id   AF-A0A7R9GJ14-F1
#
_cell.length_a   1.000
_cell.length_b   1.000
_cell.length_c   1.000
_cell.angle_alpha   90.00
_cell.angle_beta   90.00
_cell.angle_gamma   90.00
#
_symmetry.space_group_name_H-M   'P 1'
#
loop_
_entity.id
_entity.type
_entity.pdbx_description
1 polymer ?
#
loop_
_entity_poly.entity_id
_entity_poly.type
_entity_poly.pdbx_seq_one_letter_code
_entity_poly.pdbx_strand_id
1 'polypeptide(L)'
;ISPNVKSIVYCNGVANGGEDEWNHAWRHYTKTNLASEETEMLYAMACTKEVWLLSKYLGMTFNKNSTVRSQDAATVFRSIARSVIGRSLAFEYLLNNFFYLKENVSLGISDISSFITPFATFNTPAEAARKWLFKPILLIFEDIPQNLLHCGY
;
A
#
# COMPACT_ATOMS: atom_id res chain seq x y z
N ILE A 1 -0.64 19.36 19.42
CA ILE A 1 0.14 19.11 18.17
C ILE A 1 -0.83 19.23 17.01
N SER A 2 -0.52 20.01 15.98
CA SER A 2 -1.40 20.11 14.80
C SER A 2 -1.43 18.77 14.03
N PRO A 3 -2.50 18.43 13.29
CA PRO A 3 -2.60 17.15 12.58
C PRO A 3 -1.39 16.83 11.70
N ASN A 4 -0.93 17.79 10.88
CA ASN A 4 0.24 17.61 10.02
C ASN A 4 1.52 17.32 10.80
N VAL A 5 1.74 17.99 11.93
CA VAL A 5 2.91 17.73 12.78
C VAL A 5 2.79 16.37 13.46
N LYS A 6 1.58 15.94 13.82
CA LYS A 6 1.30 14.63 14.43
C LYS A 6 1.68 13.50 13.47
N SER A 7 1.26 13.61 12.21
CA SER A 7 1.57 12.65 11.15
C SER A 7 3.08 12.48 10.92
N ILE A 8 3.79 13.61 10.81
CA ILE A 8 5.25 13.62 10.62
C ILE A 8 5.96 12.97 11.81
N VAL A 9 5.54 13.28 13.04
CA VAL A 9 6.16 12.72 14.25
C VAL A 9 5.97 11.20 14.31
N TYR A 10 4.76 10.70 14.07
CA TYR A 10 4.52 9.25 14.10
C TYR A 10 5.25 8.51 12.99
N CYS A 11 5.21 9.02 11.76
CA CYS A 11 5.95 8.44 10.64
C CYS A 11 7.45 8.38 10.93
N ASN A 12 8.04 9.46 11.46
CA ASN A 12 9.46 9.45 11.84
C ASN A 12 9.77 8.52 13.02
N GLY A 13 8.87 8.40 13.99
CA GLY A 13 9.02 7.46 15.09
C GLY A 13 9.12 6.02 14.59
N VAL A 14 8.19 5.61 13.72
CA VAL A 14 8.21 4.26 13.12
C VAL A 14 9.37 4.08 12.14
N ALA A 15 9.72 5.10 11.36
CA ALA A 15 10.79 5.02 10.35
C ALA A 15 12.20 4.93 10.95
N ASN A 16 12.39 5.40 12.18
CA ASN A 16 13.68 5.37 12.87
C ASN A 16 13.69 4.40 14.07
N GLY A 17 12.55 3.79 14.38
CA GLY A 17 12.42 2.70 15.34
C GLY A 17 12.48 1.32 14.66
N GLY A 18 12.03 0.31 15.39
CA GLY A 18 11.96 -1.07 14.94
C GLY A 18 10.56 -1.66 15.12
N GLU A 19 10.53 -2.98 15.36
CA GLU A 19 9.28 -3.70 15.60
C GLU A 19 8.49 -3.15 16.81
N ASP A 20 9.17 -2.64 17.84
CA ASP A 20 8.49 -2.13 19.04
C ASP A 20 7.66 -0.88 18.76
N GLU A 21 8.21 0.10 18.05
CA GLU A 21 7.50 1.30 17.61
C GLU A 21 6.36 0.95 16.64
N TRP A 22 6.62 0.00 15.73
CA TRP A 22 5.60 -0.48 14.80
C TRP A 22 4.43 -1.15 15.53
N ASN A 23 4.73 -2.06 16.48
CA ASN A 23 3.73 -2.73 17.29
C ASN A 23 3.00 -1.75 18.22
N HIS A 24 3.65 -0.67 18.66
CA HIS A 24 2.99 0.40 19.40
C HIS A 24 1.94 1.09 18.53
N ALA A 25 2.29 1.48 17.30
CA ALA A 25 1.34 2.07 16.37
C ALA A 25 0.17 1.12 16.06
N TRP A 26 0.44 -0.18 15.86
CA TRP A 26 -0.61 -1.20 15.64
C TRP A 26 -1.56 -1.32 16.85
N ARG A 27 -1.01 -1.34 18.07
CA ARG A 27 -1.83 -1.36 19.30
C ARG A 27 -2.65 -0.09 19.47
N HIS A 28 -2.13 1.06 19.05
CA HIS A 28 -2.88 2.31 19.10
C HIS A 28 -4.03 2.30 18.09
N TYR A 29 -3.76 1.87 16.85
CA TYR A 29 -4.77 1.68 15.80
C TYR A 29 -5.93 0.81 16.27
N THR A 30 -5.65 -0.33 16.91
CA THR A 30 -6.69 -1.28 17.34
C THR A 30 -7.47 -0.84 18.59
N LYS A 31 -7.03 0.21 19.29
CA LYS A 31 -7.66 0.69 20.54
C LYS A 31 -8.37 2.04 20.41
N THR A 32 -8.00 2.85 19.42
CA THR A 32 -8.63 4.16 19.24
C THR A 32 -10.01 4.00 18.61
N ASN A 33 -10.93 4.92 18.96
CA ASN A 33 -12.26 5.04 18.35
C ASN A 33 -12.34 6.29 17.45
N LEU A 34 -11.22 6.98 17.23
CA LEU A 34 -11.15 8.20 16.43
C LEU A 34 -10.63 7.84 15.04
N ALA A 35 -11.48 7.95 14.01
CA ALA A 35 -11.13 7.62 12.62
C ALA A 35 -9.89 8.39 12.10
N SER A 36 -9.68 9.63 12.58
CA SER A 36 -8.48 10.40 12.26
C SER A 36 -7.22 9.78 12.85
N GLU A 37 -7.27 9.25 14.07
CA GLU A 37 -6.14 8.55 14.69
C GLU A 37 -5.91 7.17 14.06
N GLU A 38 -6.98 6.47 13.66
CA GLU A 38 -6.88 5.25 12.87
C GLU A 38 -6.05 5.50 11.60
N THR A 39 -6.44 6.54 10.84
CA THR A 39 -5.77 6.92 9.58
C THR A 39 -4.29 7.28 9.80
N GLU A 40 -4.00 8.05 10.85
CA GLU A 40 -2.63 8.45 11.18
C GLU A 40 -1.74 7.24 11.53
N MET A 41 -2.26 6.28 12.30
CA MET A 41 -1.49 5.08 12.64
C MET A 41 -1.24 4.20 11.42
N LEU A 42 -2.24 4.06 10.54
CA LEU A 42 -2.08 3.29 9.30
C LEU A 42 -1.00 3.89 8.40
N TYR A 43 -0.96 5.22 8.28
CA TYR A 43 0.10 5.92 7.55
C TYR A 43 1.47 5.73 8.22
N ALA A 44 1.56 5.92 9.53
CA ALA A 44 2.82 5.81 10.28
C ALA A 44 3.45 4.42 10.16
N MET A 45 2.65 3.35 10.25
CA MET A 45 3.14 1.97 10.11
C MET A 45 3.74 1.68 8.73
N ALA A 46 3.28 2.35 7.68
CA ALA A 46 3.84 2.24 6.34
C ALA A 46 5.20 2.97 6.17
N CYS A 47 5.58 3.80 7.14
CA CYS A 47 6.87 4.51 7.12
C CYS A 47 8.06 3.69 7.61
N THR A 48 7.84 2.48 8.15
CA THR A 48 8.95 1.62 8.58
C THR A 48 9.92 1.32 7.43
N LYS A 49 11.21 1.23 7.75
CA LYS A 49 12.27 0.84 6.81
C LYS A 49 12.51 -0.67 6.79
N GLU A 50 11.89 -1.41 7.72
CA GLU A 50 11.99 -2.86 7.82
C GLU A 50 11.09 -3.54 6.79
N VAL A 51 11.69 -4.11 5.74
CA VAL A 51 10.97 -4.75 4.63
C VAL A 51 10.03 -5.86 5.11
N TRP A 52 10.45 -6.63 6.11
CA TRP A 52 9.65 -7.72 6.65
C TRP A 52 8.41 -7.21 7.42
N LEU A 53 8.49 -6.03 8.05
CA LEU A 53 7.31 -5.38 8.66
C LEU A 53 6.35 -4.87 7.60
N LEU A 54 6.85 -4.30 6.50
CA LEU A 54 6.00 -3.91 5.37
C LEU A 54 5.30 -5.13 4.74
N SER A 55 6.00 -6.27 4.64
CA SER A 55 5.44 -7.52 4.12
C SER A 55 4.38 -8.10 5.05
N LYS A 56 4.68 -8.17 6.36
CA LYS A 56 3.72 -8.50 7.42
C LYS A 56 2.50 -7.60 7.34
N TYR A 57 2.70 -6.29 7.14
CA TYR A 57 1.63 -5.32 7.10
C TYR A 57 0.68 -5.52 5.90
N LEU A 58 1.23 -5.76 4.70
CA LEU A 58 0.43 -6.14 3.53
C LEU A 58 -0.37 -7.43 3.78
N GLY A 59 0.28 -8.45 4.34
CA GLY A 59 -0.37 -9.73 4.66
C GLY A 59 -1.49 -9.59 5.69
N MET A 60 -1.32 -8.74 6.70
CA MET A 60 -2.37 -8.44 7.69
C MET A 60 -3.52 -7.64 7.07
N THR A 61 -3.19 -6.64 6.24
CA THR A 61 -4.16 -5.72 5.64
C THR A 61 -5.14 -6.44 4.72
N PHE A 62 -4.64 -7.35 3.88
CA PHE A 62 -5.44 -8.08 2.90
C PHE A 62 -5.75 -9.51 3.33
N ASN A 63 -5.65 -9.83 4.62
CA ASN A 63 -6.12 -11.11 5.13
C ASN A 63 -7.65 -11.19 5.02
N LYS A 64 -8.21 -12.38 4.76
CA LYS A 64 -9.67 -12.62 4.74
C LYS A 64 -10.37 -12.19 6.05
N ASN A 65 -9.67 -12.30 7.18
CA ASN A 65 -10.14 -11.91 8.51
C ASN A 65 -9.46 -10.62 8.99
N SER A 66 -9.01 -9.77 8.07
CA SER A 66 -8.38 -8.50 8.39
C SER A 66 -9.33 -7.60 9.18
N THR A 67 -8.79 -6.94 10.21
CA THR A 67 -9.50 -5.89 10.95
C THR A 67 -9.43 -4.54 10.23
N VAL A 68 -8.62 -4.42 9.17
CA VAL A 68 -8.47 -3.21 8.37
C VAL A 68 -9.62 -3.13 7.36
N ARG A 69 -10.37 -2.02 7.38
CA ARG A 69 -11.47 -1.78 6.45
C ARG A 69 -10.95 -1.63 5.02
N SER A 70 -11.75 -1.98 4.00
CA SER A 70 -11.30 -1.92 2.59
C SER A 70 -10.79 -0.54 2.16
N GLN A 71 -11.46 0.54 2.57
CA GLN A 71 -11.03 1.93 2.28
C GLN A 71 -9.65 2.27 2.90
N ASP A 72 -9.37 1.70 4.08
CA ASP A 72 -8.14 1.89 4.81
C ASP A 72 -7.02 1.03 4.22
N ALA A 73 -7.36 -0.17 3.75
CA ALA A 73 -6.45 -1.08 3.07
C ALA A 73 -5.85 -0.46 1.80
N ALA A 74 -6.64 0.27 1.02
CA ALA A 74 -6.15 1.03 -0.13
C ALA A 74 -5.15 2.13 0.30
N THR A 75 -5.40 2.80 1.43
CA THR A 75 -4.49 3.80 1.99
C THR A 75 -3.17 3.17 2.45
N VAL A 76 -3.22 2.02 3.12
CA VAL A 76 -2.03 1.25 3.50
C VAL A 76 -1.21 0.90 2.26
N PHE A 77 -1.83 0.27 1.27
CA PHE A 77 -1.13 -0.14 0.06
C PHE A 77 -0.47 1.04 -0.65
N ARG A 78 -1.20 2.16 -0.85
CA ARG A 78 -0.64 3.35 -1.48
C ARG A 78 0.52 3.95 -0.69
N SER A 79 0.45 3.94 0.64
CA SER A 79 1.51 4.46 1.50
C SER A 79 2.78 3.64 1.36
N ILE A 80 2.66 2.30 1.38
CA ILE A 80 3.79 1.38 1.16
C ILE A 80 4.33 1.52 -0.26
N ALA A 81 3.46 1.58 -1.28
CA ALA A 81 3.86 1.67 -2.68
C ALA A 81 4.58 2.99 -3.04
N ARG A 82 4.32 4.07 -2.29
CA ARG A 82 5.02 5.36 -2.45
C ARG A 82 6.40 5.38 -1.80
N SER A 83 6.63 4.55 -0.78
CA SER A 83 7.94 4.42 -0.12
C SER A 83 8.98 3.82 -1.06
N VAL A 84 10.21 4.37 -1.06
CA VAL A 84 11.33 3.84 -1.88
C VAL A 84 11.59 2.36 -1.57
N ILE A 85 11.50 1.97 -0.31
CA ILE A 85 11.74 0.60 0.16
C ILE A 85 10.52 -0.30 -0.12
N GLY A 86 9.32 0.23 0.12
CA GLY A 86 8.06 -0.53 0.01
C GLY A 86 7.53 -0.70 -1.41
N ARG A 87 7.97 0.13 -2.35
CA ARG A 87 7.45 0.20 -3.73
C ARG A 87 7.54 -1.13 -4.48
N SER A 88 8.73 -1.73 -4.54
CA SER A 88 8.90 -3.02 -5.24
C SER A 88 8.14 -4.15 -4.54
N LEU A 89 8.11 -4.16 -3.21
CA LEU A 89 7.36 -5.13 -2.42
C LEU A 89 5.85 -5.04 -2.69
N ALA A 90 5.29 -3.83 -2.68
CA ALA A 90 3.87 -3.61 -2.95
C ALA A 90 3.50 -4.01 -4.38
N PHE A 91 4.38 -3.74 -5.34
CA PHE A 91 4.22 -4.16 -6.73
C PHE A 91 4.15 -5.68 -6.86
N GLU A 92 5.12 -6.39 -6.27
CA GLU A 92 5.17 -7.86 -6.29
C GLU A 92 3.96 -8.47 -5.55
N TYR A 93 3.57 -7.89 -4.42
CA TYR A 93 2.37 -8.30 -3.69
C TYR A 93 1.10 -8.17 -4.55
N LEU A 94 0.93 -7.04 -5.25
CA LEU A 94 -0.20 -6.81 -6.14
C LEU A 94 -0.23 -7.83 -7.29
N LEU A 95 0.92 -8.10 -7.92
CA LEU A 95 1.00 -9.11 -9.00
C LEU A 95 0.63 -10.50 -8.49
N ASN A 96 1.21 -10.92 -7.37
CA ASN A 96 1.04 -12.27 -6.84
C ASN A 96 -0.37 -12.53 -6.28
N ASN A 97 -1.07 -11.47 -5.84
CA ASN A 97 -2.38 -11.58 -5.21
C ASN A 97 -3.51 -10.93 -6.03
N PHE A 98 -3.25 -10.58 -7.30
CA PHE A 98 -4.15 -9.75 -8.10
C PHE A 98 -5.60 -10.26 -8.13
N PHE A 99 -5.81 -11.53 -8.45
CA PHE A 99 -7.14 -12.13 -8.51
C PHE A 99 -7.83 -12.16 -7.14
N TYR A 100 -7.09 -12.52 -6.09
CA TYR A 100 -7.59 -12.51 -4.73
C TYR A 100 -8.05 -11.10 -4.31
N LEU A 101 -7.23 -10.09 -4.56
CA LEU A 101 -7.53 -8.69 -4.25
C LEU A 101 -8.77 -8.21 -5.01
N LYS A 102 -8.88 -8.54 -6.30
CA LYS A 102 -10.05 -8.20 -7.11
C LYS A 102 -11.35 -8.79 -6.53
N GLU A 103 -11.33 -10.05 -6.14
CA GLU A 103 -12.53 -10.77 -5.70
C GLU A 103 -12.93 -10.46 -4.25
N ASN A 104 -11.95 -10.26 -3.36
CA ASN A 104 -12.19 -10.28 -1.90
C ASN A 104 -12.09 -8.90 -1.24
N VAL A 105 -11.46 -7.91 -1.87
CA VAL A 105 -11.23 -6.60 -1.26
C VAL A 105 -12.29 -5.57 -1.69
N SER A 106 -13.33 -6.00 -2.42
CA SER A 106 -14.32 -5.11 -3.05
C SER A 106 -13.62 -4.01 -3.86
N LEU A 107 -12.50 -4.35 -4.53
CA LEU A 107 -11.86 -3.44 -5.47
C LEU A 107 -12.80 -3.29 -6.67
N GLY A 108 -13.67 -2.28 -6.62
CA GLY A 108 -14.33 -1.82 -7.83
C GLY A 108 -13.26 -1.44 -8.87
N ILE A 109 -13.64 -1.32 -10.14
CA ILE A 109 -12.73 -0.82 -11.20
C ILE A 109 -12.12 0.55 -10.79
N SER A 110 -12.88 1.36 -10.03
CA SER A 110 -12.40 2.61 -9.42
C SER A 110 -11.23 2.42 -8.45
N ASP A 111 -11.21 1.33 -7.67
CA ASP A 111 -10.17 1.08 -6.67
C ASP A 111 -8.90 0.50 -7.29
N ILE A 112 -8.98 -0.37 -8.30
CA ILE A 112 -7.79 -0.95 -8.97
C ILE A 112 -6.86 0.16 -9.49
N SER A 113 -7.42 1.23 -10.04
CA SER A 113 -6.65 2.39 -10.49
C SER A 113 -5.75 2.96 -9.37
N SER A 114 -6.23 2.96 -8.13
CA SER A 114 -5.52 3.49 -6.97
C SER A 114 -4.35 2.61 -6.50
N PHE A 115 -4.38 1.31 -6.85
CA PHE A 115 -3.29 0.37 -6.61
C PHE A 115 -2.24 0.43 -7.72
N ILE A 116 -2.64 0.74 -8.96
CA ILE A 116 -1.73 0.84 -10.10
C ILE A 116 -1.02 2.21 -10.15
N THR A 117 -1.75 3.29 -9.82
CA THR A 117 -1.26 4.68 -9.92
C THR A 117 0.10 4.93 -9.25
N PRO A 118 0.41 4.41 -8.05
CA PRO A 118 1.73 4.59 -7.45
C PRO A 118 2.89 4.15 -8.36
N PHE A 119 2.65 3.16 -9.21
CA PHE A 119 3.64 2.58 -10.12
C PHE A 119 3.76 3.31 -11.47
N ALA A 120 2.88 4.28 -11.75
CA ALA A 120 3.02 5.13 -12.94
C ALA A 120 4.37 5.88 -12.96
N THR A 121 4.93 6.16 -11.77
CA THR A 121 6.19 6.89 -11.58
C THR A 121 7.46 6.05 -11.72
N PHE A 122 7.33 4.74 -11.97
CA PHE A 122 8.46 3.84 -12.24
C PHE A 122 9.26 4.37 -13.44
N ASN A 123 10.52 4.73 -13.20
CA ASN A 123 11.37 5.43 -14.17
C ASN A 123 12.77 4.82 -14.30
N THR A 124 13.12 3.83 -13.48
CA THR A 124 14.39 3.09 -13.64
C THR A 124 14.24 1.94 -14.65
N PRO A 125 15.33 1.49 -15.31
CA PRO A 125 15.26 0.35 -16.22
C PRO A 125 14.72 -0.94 -15.57
N ALA A 126 15.10 -1.19 -14.30
CA ALA A 126 14.63 -2.35 -13.56
C ALA A 126 13.12 -2.26 -13.23
N GLU A 127 12.60 -1.06 -12.97
CA GLU A 127 11.17 -0.83 -12.79
C GLU A 127 10.41 -0.90 -14.13
N ALA A 128 10.98 -0.38 -15.21
CA ALA A 128 10.40 -0.49 -16.56
C ALA A 128 10.28 -1.95 -16.99
N ALA A 129 11.28 -2.80 -16.69
CA ALA A 129 11.22 -4.24 -16.89
C ALA A 129 10.03 -4.87 -16.13
N ARG A 130 9.79 -4.45 -14.88
CA ARG A 130 8.67 -4.93 -14.07
C ARG A 130 7.32 -4.56 -14.66
N LYS A 131 7.16 -3.38 -15.28
CA LYS A 131 5.89 -2.99 -15.94
C LYS A 131 5.43 -4.01 -16.98
N TRP A 132 6.34 -4.69 -17.66
CA TRP A 132 6.00 -5.76 -18.61
C TRP A 132 5.30 -6.96 -17.95
N LEU A 133 5.52 -7.20 -16.65
CA LEU A 133 4.83 -8.25 -15.90
C LEU A 133 3.33 -7.99 -15.76
N PHE A 134 2.89 -6.73 -15.85
CA PHE A 134 1.46 -6.42 -15.87
C PHE A 134 0.80 -6.76 -17.20
N LYS A 135 1.54 -6.86 -18.31
CA LYS A 135 0.94 -6.97 -19.66
C LYS A 135 -0.07 -8.13 -19.80
N PRO A 136 0.19 -9.35 -19.30
CA PRO A 136 -0.80 -10.43 -19.34
C PRO A 136 -2.03 -10.16 -18.48
N ILE A 137 -1.84 -9.54 -17.30
CA ILE A 137 -2.95 -9.17 -16.40
C ILE A 137 -3.81 -8.09 -17.05
N LEU A 138 -3.19 -7.11 -17.68
CA LEU A 138 -3.85 -5.99 -18.35
C LEU A 138 -4.66 -6.42 -19.58
N LEU A 139 -4.17 -7.42 -20.33
CA LEU A 139 -4.88 -8.00 -21.48
C LEU A 139 -6.17 -8.75 -21.10
N ILE A 140 -6.35 -9.12 -19.83
CA ILE A 140 -7.58 -9.75 -19.33
C ILE A 140 -8.71 -8.71 -19.14
N PHE A 141 -8.40 -7.41 -19.19
CA PHE A 141 -9.36 -6.34 -18.93
C PHE A 141 -9.39 -5.32 -20.07
N GLU A 142 -10.47 -5.33 -20.85
CA GLU A 142 -10.73 -4.30 -21.87
C GLU A 142 -11.01 -2.91 -21.25
N ASP A 143 -11.33 -2.85 -19.95
CA ASP A 143 -11.77 -1.64 -19.24
C ASP A 143 -10.66 -0.91 -18.45
N ILE A 144 -9.40 -1.37 -18.44
CA ILE A 144 -8.31 -0.61 -17.81
C ILE A 144 -7.92 0.54 -18.75
N PRO A 145 -7.94 1.81 -18.29
CA PRO A 145 -7.58 2.95 -19.12
C PRO A 145 -6.23 2.75 -19.82
N GLN A 146 -6.21 2.88 -21.15
CA GLN A 146 -5.01 2.66 -21.98
C GLN A 146 -3.84 3.58 -21.61
N ASN A 147 -4.10 4.72 -20.97
CA ASN A 147 -3.05 5.60 -20.43
C ASN A 147 -2.31 5.01 -19.20
N LEU A 148 -2.89 4.02 -18.51
CA LEU A 148 -2.21 3.20 -17.50
C LEU A 148 -1.48 2.01 -18.13
N LEU A 149 -1.92 1.58 -19.32
CA LEU A 149 -1.30 0.53 -20.14
C LEU A 149 -0.04 1.04 -20.87
N HIS A 150 -0.09 2.29 -21.32
CA HIS A 150 1.05 3.04 -21.83
C HIS A 150 1.68 3.82 -20.67
N CYS A 151 2.34 3.09 -19.78
CA CYS A 151 3.39 3.69 -18.99
C CYS A 151 4.45 4.27 -19.95
N GLY A 152 4.38 5.60 -20.13
CA GLY A 152 4.93 6.34 -21.26
C GLY A 152 6.43 6.17 -21.53
N TYR A 153 6.74 6.42 -22.80
CA TYR A 153 8.04 6.90 -23.28
C TYR A 153 8.38 8.26 -22.65
#